data_AF-A0A1S3DPT5-F1
#
_entry.id   AF-A0A1S3DPT5-F1
#
_cell.length_a   1.000
_cell.length_b   1.000
_cell.length_c   1.000
_cell.angle_alpha   90.00
_cell.angle_beta   90.00
_cell.angle_gamma   90.00
#
_symmetry.space_group_name_H-M   'P 1'
#
loop_
_entity.id
_entity.type
_entity.pdbx_description
1 polymer ?
#
loop_
_entity_poly.entity_id
_entity_poly.type
_entity_poly.pdbx_seq_one_letter_code
_entity_poly.pdbx_strand_id
1 'polypeptide(L)'
;PRLEAIVNRIFDACLASKQYKEALGIALETRRMDVFEAAIKQCDDTSSILHYAFTLAMSSIQSRSFRAQILRTLVRLYHSLSVPDYVNMAQCWIYLDDPRSVANLLGKLVAGSADDDLMAAQIGFDLYESATQAFLASVLQ
;
A
#
# COMPACT_ATOMS: atom_id res chain seq x y z
N PRO A 1 -9.92 27.55 3.07
CA PRO A 1 -10.89 28.53 2.47
C PRO A 1 -12.20 27.82 2.07
N ARG A 2 -13.34 28.52 1.91
CA ARG A 2 -14.72 27.97 1.88
C ARG A 2 -14.96 26.65 1.08
N LEU A 3 -14.22 26.40 0.01
CA LEU A 3 -14.22 25.12 -0.75
C LEU A 3 -13.68 23.93 0.06
N GLU A 4 -12.57 24.12 0.77
CA GLU A 4 -11.98 23.11 1.67
C GLU A 4 -12.96 22.71 2.78
N ALA A 5 -13.73 23.67 3.30
CA ALA A 5 -14.76 23.38 4.30
C ALA A 5 -15.93 22.57 3.72
N ILE A 6 -16.29 22.77 2.45
CA ILE A 6 -17.31 21.95 1.77
C ILE A 6 -16.78 20.53 1.55
N VAL A 7 -15.54 20.41 1.05
CA VAL A 7 -14.89 19.11 0.83
C VAL A 7 -14.74 18.33 2.15
N ASN A 8 -14.37 19.01 3.24
CA ASN A 8 -14.35 18.41 4.58
C ASN A 8 -15.72 17.85 4.97
N ARG A 9 -16.81 18.61 4.76
CA ARG A 9 -18.17 18.11 5.05
C ARG A 9 -18.56 16.89 4.20
N ILE A 10 -18.12 16.83 2.94
CA ILE A 10 -18.34 15.66 2.08
C ILE A 10 -17.61 14.45 2.66
N PHE A 11 -16.35 14.62 3.07
CA PHE A 11 -15.59 13.55 3.72
C PHE A 11 -16.25 13.08 5.01
N ASP A 12 -16.64 14.01 5.89
CA ASP A 12 -17.32 13.68 7.15
C ASP A 12 -18.62 12.92 6.89
N ALA A 13 -19.40 13.31 5.88
CA ALA A 13 -20.63 12.64 5.48
C ALA A 13 -20.37 11.22 4.91
N CYS A 14 -19.37 11.06 4.04
CA CYS A 14 -19.00 9.75 3.48
C CYS A 14 -18.51 8.80 4.58
N LEU A 15 -17.65 9.28 5.49
CA LEU A 15 -17.15 8.49 6.62
C LEU A 15 -18.30 8.11 7.57
N ALA A 16 -19.21 9.04 7.89
CA ALA A 16 -20.39 8.76 8.69
C ALA A 16 -21.33 7.74 8.04
N SER A 17 -21.40 7.74 6.71
CA SER A 17 -22.24 6.81 5.93
C SER A 17 -21.52 5.48 5.60
N LYS A 18 -20.31 5.24 6.15
CA LYS A 18 -19.46 4.08 5.86
C LYS A 18 -19.08 3.90 4.37
N GLN A 19 -19.11 4.98 3.60
CA GLN A 19 -18.72 5.03 2.17
C GLN A 19 -17.21 5.25 2.05
N TYR A 20 -16.42 4.31 2.55
CA TYR A 20 -14.96 4.45 2.64
C TYR A 20 -14.27 4.42 1.27
N LYS A 21 -14.78 3.66 0.31
CA LYS A 21 -14.20 3.56 -1.04
C LYS A 21 -14.35 4.88 -1.79
N GLU A 22 -15.51 5.50 -1.69
CA GLU A 22 -15.82 6.81 -2.25
C GLU A 22 -14.97 7.91 -1.59
N ALA A 23 -14.91 7.91 -0.25
CA ALA A 23 -14.05 8.82 0.50
C ALA A 23 -12.58 8.70 0.09
N LEU A 24 -12.09 7.47 -0.12
CA LEU A 24 -10.73 7.19 -0.56
C LEU A 24 -10.46 7.69 -1.98
N GLY A 25 -11.41 7.49 -2.91
CA GLY A 25 -11.33 8.04 -4.27
C GLY A 25 -11.21 9.56 -4.27
N ILE A 26 -12.11 10.25 -3.56
CA ILE A 26 -12.10 11.72 -3.44
C ILE A 26 -10.81 12.20 -2.75
N ALA A 27 -10.32 11.47 -1.73
CA ALA A 27 -9.07 11.81 -1.05
C ALA A 27 -7.86 11.75 -2.01
N LEU A 28 -7.82 10.75 -2.89
CA LEU A 28 -6.76 10.62 -3.89
C LEU A 28 -6.84 11.70 -4.98
N GLU A 29 -8.04 12.03 -5.47
CA GLU A 29 -8.24 13.11 -6.45
C GLU A 29 -7.84 14.48 -5.89
N THR A 30 -8.18 14.75 -4.63
CA THR A 30 -7.84 15.99 -3.92
C THR A 30 -6.45 15.98 -3.30
N ARG A 31 -5.70 14.88 -3.45
CA ARG A 31 -4.35 14.66 -2.87
C ARG A 31 -4.26 14.85 -1.35
N ARG A 32 -5.34 14.51 -0.65
CA ARG A 32 -5.49 14.62 0.81
C ARG A 32 -5.10 13.31 1.50
N MET A 33 -3.82 13.16 1.80
CA MET A 33 -3.28 11.93 2.44
C MET A 33 -3.78 11.72 3.88
N ASP A 34 -4.12 12.80 4.57
CA ASP A 34 -4.76 12.79 5.89
C ASP A 34 -6.09 12.04 5.86
N VAL A 35 -6.94 12.34 4.88
CA VAL A 35 -8.23 11.66 4.69
C VAL A 35 -8.05 10.23 4.20
N PHE A 36 -7.10 10.02 3.27
CA PHE A 36 -6.79 8.69 2.76
C PHE A 36 -6.46 7.72 3.91
N GLU A 37 -5.57 8.12 4.82
CA GLU A 37 -5.24 7.29 5.98
C GLU A 37 -6.42 7.15 6.96
N ALA A 38 -7.20 8.22 7.18
CA ALA A 38 -8.37 8.17 8.05
C ALA A 38 -9.44 7.20 7.54
N ALA A 39 -9.72 7.22 6.24
CA ALA A 39 -10.69 6.33 5.61
C ALA A 39 -10.29 4.85 5.74
N ILE A 40 -9.00 4.53 5.59
CA ILE A 40 -8.51 3.17 5.77
C ILE A 40 -8.62 2.73 7.23
N LYS A 41 -8.19 3.57 8.17
CA LYS A 41 -8.17 3.25 9.61
C LYS A 41 -9.56 3.12 10.24
N GLN A 42 -10.55 3.83 9.70
CA GLN A 42 -11.94 3.77 10.18
C GLN A 42 -12.75 2.64 9.51
N CYS A 43 -12.23 2.01 8.47
CA CYS A 43 -12.92 0.94 7.77
C CYS A 43 -12.80 -0.38 8.55
N ASP A 44 -13.94 -1.01 8.83
CA ASP A 44 -14.02 -2.31 9.51
C ASP A 44 -13.30 -3.42 8.71
N ASP A 45 -13.36 -3.37 7.37
CA ASP A 45 -12.68 -4.31 6.47
C ASP A 45 -11.39 -3.70 5.91
N THR A 46 -10.36 -3.66 6.76
CA THR A 46 -9.07 -3.03 6.44
C THR A 46 -8.36 -3.72 5.26
N SER A 47 -8.50 -5.04 5.11
CA SER A 47 -7.86 -5.78 4.01
C SER A 47 -8.45 -5.39 2.66
N SER A 48 -9.79 -5.37 2.54
CA SER A 48 -10.47 -5.00 1.30
C SER A 48 -10.21 -3.54 0.89
N ILE A 49 -10.20 -2.61 1.85
CA ILE A 49 -9.95 -1.20 1.53
C ILE A 49 -8.49 -0.94 1.14
N LEU A 50 -7.53 -1.65 1.74
CA LEU A 50 -6.12 -1.56 1.36
C LEU A 50 -5.87 -2.09 -0.05
N HIS A 51 -6.46 -3.25 -0.39
CA HIS A 51 -6.39 -3.79 -1.74
C HIS A 51 -6.99 -2.81 -2.76
N TYR A 52 -8.18 -2.26 -2.47
CA TYR A 52 -8.81 -1.26 -3.33
C TYR A 52 -7.94 -0.01 -3.50
N ALA A 53 -7.35 0.49 -2.41
CA ALA A 53 -6.46 1.65 -2.45
C ALA A 53 -5.21 1.41 -3.31
N PHE A 54 -4.64 0.20 -3.24
CA PHE A 54 -3.54 -0.21 -4.10
C PHE A 54 -3.96 -0.24 -5.58
N THR A 55 -5.11 -0.86 -5.91
CA THR A 55 -5.64 -0.87 -7.28
C THR A 55 -5.84 0.54 -7.82
N LEU A 56 -6.39 1.46 -7.03
CA LEU A 56 -6.55 2.86 -7.43
C LEU A 56 -5.20 3.56 -7.64
N ALA A 57 -4.23 3.34 -6.75
CA ALA A 57 -2.88 3.88 -6.90
C ALA A 57 -2.23 3.44 -8.22
N MET A 58 -2.48 2.20 -8.63
CA MET A 58 -1.91 1.62 -9.85
C MET A 58 -2.65 2.05 -11.14
N SER A 59 -3.97 2.18 -11.10
CA SER A 59 -4.80 2.40 -12.30
C SER A 59 -5.17 3.87 -12.55
N SER A 60 -5.36 4.67 -11.50
CA SER A 60 -5.93 6.03 -11.61
C SER A 60 -4.89 7.15 -11.40
N ILE A 61 -3.77 6.87 -10.72
CA ILE A 61 -2.80 7.91 -10.36
C ILE A 61 -1.73 8.07 -11.44
N GLN A 62 -1.80 9.18 -12.17
CA GLN A 62 -0.85 9.53 -13.24
C GLN A 62 0.49 10.07 -12.70
N SER A 63 0.46 10.83 -11.61
CA SER A 63 1.67 11.46 -11.05
C SER A 63 2.54 10.42 -10.37
N ARG A 64 3.74 10.15 -10.92
CA ARG A 64 4.70 9.18 -10.35
C ARG A 64 5.09 9.52 -8.91
N SER A 65 5.34 10.79 -8.60
CA SER A 65 5.71 11.22 -7.25
C SER A 65 4.59 11.02 -6.24
N PHE A 66 3.35 11.34 -6.62
CA PHE A 66 2.19 11.13 -5.76
C PHE A 66 1.87 9.64 -5.59
N ARG A 67 1.94 8.84 -6.67
CA ARG A 67 1.81 7.38 -6.59
C ARG A 67 2.85 6.79 -5.63
N ALA A 68 4.11 7.24 -5.69
CA ALA A 68 5.14 6.80 -4.76
C ALA A 68 4.83 7.17 -3.30
N GLN A 69 4.22 8.35 -3.04
CA GLN A 69 3.77 8.73 -1.70
C GLN A 69 2.66 7.82 -1.18
N ILE A 70 1.70 7.45 -2.03
CA ILE A 70 0.62 6.52 -1.70
C ILE A 70 1.19 5.13 -1.39
N LEU A 71 2.02 4.57 -2.28
CA LEU A 71 2.62 3.25 -2.09
C LEU A 71 3.45 3.17 -0.80
N ARG A 72 4.25 4.20 -0.48
CA ARG A 72 4.98 4.27 0.80
C ARG A 72 4.05 4.30 2.01
N THR A 73 2.88 4.91 1.86
CA THR A 73 1.85 4.95 2.91
C THR A 73 1.18 3.59 3.06
N LEU A 74 0.86 2.92 1.96
CA LEU A 74 0.35 1.55 1.95
C LEU A 74 1.33 0.57 2.61
N VAL A 75 2.63 0.64 2.32
CA VAL A 75 3.64 -0.19 3.02
C VAL A 75 3.58 -0.03 4.53
N ARG A 76 3.46 1.21 5.05
CA ARG A 76 3.32 1.45 6.49
C ARG A 76 2.04 0.85 7.05
N LEU A 77 0.94 0.97 6.31
CA LEU A 77 -0.37 0.46 6.73
C LEU A 77 -0.40 -1.07 6.74
N TYR A 78 0.12 -1.73 5.70
CA TYR A 78 0.27 -3.19 5.64
C TYR A 78 1.13 -3.72 6.78
N HIS A 79 2.24 -3.04 7.09
CA HIS A 79 3.10 -3.40 8.22
C HIS A 79 2.40 -3.23 9.58
N SER A 80 1.44 -2.30 9.70
CA SER A 80 0.74 -2.02 10.97
C SER A 80 -0.46 -2.94 11.26
N LEU A 81 -0.77 -3.87 10.35
CA LEU A 81 -1.80 -4.87 10.58
C LEU A 81 -1.40 -5.84 11.70
N SER A 82 -2.38 -6.50 12.31
CA SER A 82 -2.13 -7.52 13.34
C SER A 82 -1.25 -8.66 12.84
N VAL A 83 -1.43 -9.00 11.55
CA VAL A 83 -0.52 -9.85 10.77
C VAL A 83 -0.07 -9.01 9.58
N PRO A 84 1.21 -8.63 9.49
CA PRO A 84 1.72 -7.85 8.38
C PRO A 84 1.50 -8.52 7.03
N ASP A 85 1.08 -7.75 6.03
CA ASP A 85 0.90 -8.24 4.66
C ASP A 85 2.19 -8.05 3.85
N TYR A 86 3.10 -9.01 3.99
CA TYR A 86 4.42 -8.95 3.36
C TYR A 86 4.38 -9.04 1.83
N VAL A 87 3.36 -9.70 1.26
CA VAL A 87 3.17 -9.82 -0.19
C VAL A 87 2.85 -8.46 -0.80
N ASN A 88 1.84 -7.76 -0.28
CA ASN A 88 1.48 -6.43 -0.79
C ASN A 88 2.56 -5.38 -0.47
N MET A 89 3.31 -5.53 0.62
CA MET A 89 4.50 -4.70 0.88
C MET A 89 5.58 -4.89 -0.20
N ALA A 90 5.92 -6.14 -0.54
CA ALA A 90 6.89 -6.45 -1.58
C ALA A 90 6.46 -5.89 -2.94
N GLN A 91 5.18 -6.06 -3.32
CA GLN A 91 4.63 -5.47 -4.55
C GLN A 91 4.78 -3.94 -4.57
N CYS A 92 4.48 -3.26 -3.46
CA CYS A 92 4.69 -1.82 -3.35
C CYS A 92 6.16 -1.43 -3.59
N TRP A 93 7.12 -2.18 -3.02
CA TRP A 93 8.55 -1.91 -3.20
C TRP A 93 9.04 -2.17 -4.61
N ILE A 94 8.50 -3.18 -5.31
CA ILE A 94 8.78 -3.40 -6.74
C ILE A 94 8.38 -2.17 -7.54
N TYR A 95 7.16 -1.65 -7.33
CA TYR A 95 6.70 -0.44 -8.03
C TYR A 95 7.42 0.86 -7.60
N LEU A 96 7.98 0.88 -6.40
CA LEU A 96 8.82 1.97 -5.91
C LEU A 96 10.27 1.88 -6.38
N ASP A 97 10.66 0.79 -7.05
CA ASP A 97 12.04 0.48 -7.43
C ASP A 97 12.98 0.46 -6.21
N ASP A 98 12.53 -0.18 -5.12
CA ASP A 98 13.26 -0.33 -3.85
C ASP A 98 13.66 -1.79 -3.58
N PRO A 99 14.70 -2.32 -4.26
CA PRO A 99 15.14 -3.70 -4.09
C PRO A 99 15.75 -3.95 -2.70
N ARG A 100 16.28 -2.92 -2.04
CA ARG A 100 16.89 -3.04 -0.71
C ARG A 100 15.87 -3.38 0.36
N SER A 101 14.71 -2.74 0.33
CA SER A 101 13.64 -3.04 1.28
C SER A 101 13.13 -4.48 1.11
N VAL A 102 13.06 -4.98 -0.12
CA VAL A 102 12.71 -6.38 -0.41
C VAL A 102 13.78 -7.34 0.12
N ALA A 103 15.05 -7.10 -0.18
CA ALA A 103 16.16 -7.94 0.31
C ALA A 103 16.19 -8.00 1.85
N ASN A 104 16.00 -6.87 2.51
CA ASN A 104 15.91 -6.80 3.97
C ASN A 104 14.72 -7.58 4.53
N LEU A 105 13.57 -7.55 3.85
CA LEU A 105 12.40 -8.35 4.25
C LEU A 105 12.68 -9.85 4.11
N LEU A 106 13.18 -10.29 2.95
CA LEU A 106 13.52 -11.69 2.72
C LEU A 106 14.56 -12.19 3.73
N GLY A 107 15.62 -11.42 3.99
CA GLY A 107 16.63 -11.78 4.99
C GLY A 107 16.08 -11.90 6.41
N LYS A 108 15.07 -11.09 6.78
CA LYS A 108 14.39 -11.21 8.07
C LYS A 108 13.53 -12.47 8.15
N LEU A 109 12.78 -12.76 7.09
CA LEU A 109 11.87 -13.91 7.05
C LEU A 109 12.64 -15.23 7.08
N VAL A 110 13.73 -15.34 6.30
CA VAL A 110 14.57 -16.56 6.26
C VAL A 110 15.31 -16.81 7.59
N ALA A 111 15.48 -15.79 8.42
CA ALA A 111 16.07 -15.93 9.76
C ALA A 111 15.02 -16.20 10.85
N GLY A 112 13.74 -16.32 10.47
CA GLY A 112 12.60 -16.43 11.37
C GLY A 112 12.18 -17.86 11.66
N SER A 113 10.87 -18.07 11.65
CA SER A 113 10.23 -19.38 11.83
C SER A 113 10.07 -20.14 10.51
N ALA A 114 9.67 -21.41 10.57
CA ALA A 114 9.34 -22.19 9.36
C ALA A 114 8.19 -21.57 8.55
N ASP A 115 7.24 -20.88 9.21
CA ASP A 115 6.17 -20.16 8.53
C ASP A 115 6.70 -18.91 7.81
N ASP A 116 7.70 -18.23 8.41
CA ASP A 116 8.38 -17.11 7.77
C ASP A 116 9.22 -17.56 6.57
N ASP A 117 9.87 -18.73 6.64
CA ASP A 117 10.57 -19.34 5.51
C ASP A 117 9.62 -19.59 4.32
N LEU A 118 8.41 -20.13 4.60
CA LEU A 118 7.39 -20.34 3.57
C LEU A 118 6.91 -19.00 2.98
N MET A 119 6.74 -17.97 3.80
CA MET A 119 6.39 -16.63 3.35
C MET A 119 7.51 -16.02 2.49
N ALA A 120 8.77 -16.20 2.86
CA ALA A 120 9.92 -15.77 2.05
C ALA A 120 9.94 -16.45 0.69
N ALA A 121 9.65 -17.76 0.65
CA ALA A 121 9.54 -18.50 -0.60
C ALA A 121 8.40 -17.97 -1.49
N GLN A 122 7.22 -17.70 -0.91
CA GLN A 122 6.09 -17.10 -1.64
C GLN A 122 6.47 -15.73 -2.24
N ILE A 123 7.06 -14.84 -1.45
CA ILE A 123 7.51 -13.53 -1.93
C ILE A 123 8.57 -13.69 -3.03
N GLY A 124 9.48 -14.66 -2.89
CA GLY A 124 10.47 -15.00 -3.91
C GLY A 124 9.85 -15.40 -5.24
N PHE A 125 8.81 -16.23 -5.22
CA PHE A 125 8.06 -16.59 -6.43
C PHE A 125 7.33 -15.39 -7.03
N ASP A 126 6.60 -14.61 -6.22
CA ASP A 126 5.89 -13.41 -6.68
C ASP A 126 6.85 -12.38 -7.29
N LEU A 127 8.03 -12.20 -6.71
CA LEU A 127 9.09 -11.34 -7.24
C LEU A 127 9.57 -11.81 -8.62
N TYR A 128 9.81 -13.10 -8.77
CA TYR A 128 10.27 -13.66 -10.04
C TYR A 128 9.23 -13.47 -11.17
N GLU A 129 7.94 -13.54 -10.85
CA GLU A 129 6.86 -13.33 -11.81
C GLU A 129 6.60 -11.85 -12.13
N SER A 130 6.72 -10.96 -11.14
CA SER A 130 6.25 -9.57 -11.25
C SER A 130 7.35 -8.51 -11.41
N ALA A 131 8.60 -8.79 -11.04
CA ALA A 131 9.70 -7.84 -11.10
C ALA A 131 10.54 -7.95 -12.39
N THR A 132 11.25 -6.88 -12.72
CA THR A 132 12.20 -6.90 -13.85
C THR A 132 13.48 -7.64 -13.49
N GLN A 133 14.19 -8.17 -14.49
CA GLN A 133 15.47 -8.86 -14.28
C GLN A 133 16.52 -7.95 -13.62
N ALA A 134 16.54 -6.66 -13.95
CA ALA A 134 17.45 -5.71 -13.31
C ALA A 134 17.12 -5.49 -11.81
N PHE A 135 15.83 -5.46 -11.46
CA PHE A 135 15.40 -5.39 -10.07
C PHE A 135 15.81 -6.65 -9.30
N LEU A 136 15.54 -7.83 -9.85
CA LEU A 136 15.95 -9.12 -9.25
C LEU A 136 17.46 -9.19 -9.03
N ALA A 137 18.26 -8.79 -10.02
CA ALA A 137 19.71 -8.73 -9.88
C ALA A 137 20.15 -7.78 -8.76
N SER A 138 19.41 -6.70 -8.52
CA SER A 138 19.69 -5.72 -7.45
C SER A 138 19.26 -6.20 -6.06
N VAL A 139 18.28 -7.11 -5.97
CA VAL A 139 17.87 -7.75 -4.71
C VAL A 139 18.92 -8.78 -4.24
N LEU A 140 19.61 -9.42 -5.18
CA LEU A 140 20.62 -10.46 -4.92
C LEU A 140 22.01 -9.91 -4.53
N GLN A 141 22.22 -8.60 -4.61
CA GLN A 141 23.47 -7.92 -4.27
C GLN A 141 23.46 -7.41 -2.83
#